data_AF-A0A5B6VWB5-F1
#
_entry.id   AF-A0A5B6VWB5-F1
#
_cell.length_a   1.000
_cell.length_b   1.000
_cell.length_c   1.000
_cell.angle_alpha   90.00
_cell.angle_beta   90.00
_cell.angle_gamma   90.00
#
_symmetry.space_group_name_H-M   'P 1'
#
loop_
_entity.id
_entity.type
_entity.pdbx_description
1 polymer ?
#
loop_
_entity_poly.entity_id
_entity_poly.type
_entity_poly.pdbx_seq_one_letter_code
_entity_poly.pdbx_strand_id
1 'polypeptide(L)' 'MSYNKESIKILAREVKELRNKSIALVKVLWQCHEVEEATWEPEEAMTKQYPNPFSSKIFGDENS' A
#
# COMPACT_ATOMS: atom_id res chain seq x y z
N MET A 1 -12.62 -4.78 -20.12
CA MET A 1 -12.75 -4.05 -18.83
C MET A 1 -11.36 -3.90 -18.23
N SER A 2 -10.67 -2.82 -18.61
CA SER A 2 -9.36 -2.50 -18.06
C SER A 2 -9.61 -1.76 -16.74
N TYR A 3 -9.40 -2.42 -15.60
CA TYR A 3 -9.41 -1.79 -14.28
C TYR A 3 -8.18 -0.86 -14.20
N ASN A 4 -8.29 0.33 -14.79
CA ASN A 4 -7.31 1.39 -14.59
C ASN A 4 -7.48 1.85 -13.15
N LYS A 5 -6.67 1.29 -12.25
CA LYS A 5 -6.48 1.76 -10.88
C LYS A 5 -5.72 3.10 -10.96
N GLU A 6 -6.41 4.16 -11.35
CA GLU A 6 -5.83 5.44 -11.80
C GLU A 6 -5.01 6.15 -10.72
N SER A 7 -5.21 5.88 -9.43
CA SER A 7 -4.22 6.25 -8.42
C SER A 7 -4.24 5.31 -7.21
N ILE A 8 -3.15 4.54 -7.07
CA ILE A 8 -2.84 3.75 -5.88
C ILE A 8 -1.91 4.62 -5.04
N LYS A 9 -2.39 5.18 -3.93
CA LYS A 9 -1.53 5.92 -2.98
C LYS A 9 -1.34 5.09 -1.71
N ILE A 10 -0.09 4.82 -1.36
CA ILE A 10 0.23 4.22 -0.07
C ILE A 10 0.15 5.33 0.98
N LEU A 11 -0.83 5.22 1.89
CA LEU A 11 -1.04 6.18 2.97
C LEU A 11 -0.17 5.88 4.19
N ALA A 12 0.02 4.60 4.51
CA ALA A 12 0.76 4.16 5.67
C ALA A 12 1.27 2.74 5.47
N ARG A 13 2.31 2.37 6.22
CA ARG A 13 2.80 1.00 6.36
C ARG A 13 2.80 0.64 7.83
N GLU A 14 2.22 -0.50 8.17
CA GLU A 14 2.24 -1.07 9.52
C GLU A 14 2.78 -2.50 9.43
N VAL A 15 3.74 -2.85 10.29
CA VAL A 15 4.20 -4.23 10.40
C VAL A 15 3.56 -4.85 11.63
N LYS A 16 2.71 -5.85 11.40
CA LYS A 16 2.06 -6.61 12.45
C LYS A 16 2.94 -7.80 12.82
N GLU A 17 3.58 -7.72 13.97
CA GLU A 17 4.31 -8.85 14.54
C GLU A 17 3.33 -9.79 15.24
N LEU A 18 3.15 -10.99 14.68
CA LEU A 18 2.44 -12.08 15.32
C LEU A 18 3.45 -13.00 16.00
N ARG A 19 2.94 -13.85 16.89
CA ARG A 19 3.72 -14.75 17.76
C ARG A 19 4.78 -15.62 17.07
N ASN A 20 4.65 -15.85 15.75
CA ASN A 20 5.59 -16.63 14.95
C ASN A 20 5.90 -16.03 13.56
N LYS A 21 5.34 -14.85 13.23
CA LYS A 21 5.48 -14.27 11.88
C LYS A 21 5.24 -12.78 11.89
N SER A 22 6.01 -12.02 11.12
CA SER A 22 5.76 -10.62 10.85
C SER A 22 4.98 -10.50 9.53
N ILE A 23 3.91 -9.69 9.53
CA ILE A 23 3.13 -9.40 8.33
C ILE A 23 3.15 -7.88 8.12
N ALA A 24 3.74 -7.44 7.02
CA ALA A 24 3.67 -6.04 6.61
C ALA A 24 2.31 -5.78 5.94
N LEU A 25 1.57 -4.82 6.48
CA LEU A 25 0.32 -4.29 5.95
C LEU A 25 0.58 -2.87 5.46
N VAL A 26 -0.02 -2.52 4.34
CA VAL A 26 0.08 -1.20 3.73
C VAL A 26 -1.33 -0.68 3.53
N LYS A 27 -1.57 0.54 4.01
CA LYS A 27 -2.83 1.23 3.80
C LYS A 27 -2.79 1.83 2.41
N VAL A 28 -3.62 1.31 1.53
CA VAL A 28 -3.71 1.72 0.14
C VAL A 28 -5.00 2.50 -0.06
N LEU A 29 -4.86 3.75 -0.50
CA LEU A 29 -5.97 4.55 -0.97
C LEU A 29 -6.20 4.28 -2.45
N TRP A 30 -7.42 3.87 -2.77
CA TRP A 30 -7.93 3.71 -4.11
C TRP A 30 -8.80 4.91 -4.43
N GLN A 31 -8.40 5.67 -5.45
CA GLN A 31 -9.28 6.70 -6.00
C GLN A 31 -10.14 6.04 -7.09
N CYS A 32 -11.32 5.57 -6.69
CA CYS A 32 -12.31 5.05 -7.64
C CYS A 32 -13.21 6.19 -8.09
N HIS A 33 -12.73 7.00 -9.04
CA HIS A 33 -13.45 8.02 -9.83
C HIS A 33 -14.19 9.14 -9.04
N GLU A 34 -15.01 8.79 -8.05
CA GLU A 34 -15.79 9.67 -7.17
C GLU A 34 -15.62 9.32 -5.67
N VAL A 35 -15.11 8.13 -5.34
CA VAL A 35 -14.95 7.67 -3.95
C VAL A 35 -13.48 7.32 -3.66
N GLU A 36 -12.96 7.92 -2.60
CA GLU A 36 -11.67 7.58 -2.01
C GLU A 36 -11.86 6.45 -0.99
N GLU A 37 -11.42 5.23 -1.33
CA GLU A 37 -11.49 4.07 -0.42
C GLU A 37 -10.11 3.70 0.10
N ALA A 38 -9.96 3.68 1.42
CA ALA A 38 -8.71 3.31 2.07
C ALA A 38 -8.79 1.90 2.65
N THR A 39 -8.06 0.96 2.06
CA THR A 39 -8.04 -0.45 2.49
C THR A 39 -6.67 -0.84 3.04
N TRP A 40 -6.64 -1.74 4.01
CA TRP A 40 -5.41 -2.34 4.51
C TRP A 40 -5.12 -3.64 3.77
N GLU A 41 -4.04 -3.67 3.02
CA GLU A 41 -3.67 -4.83 2.20
C GLU A 41 -2.26 -5.32 2.58
N PRO A 42 -1.99 -6.63 2.53
CA PRO A 42 -0.66 -7.14 2.82
C PRO A 42 0.35 -6.72 1.75
N GLU A 43 1.48 -6.18 2.18
CA GLU A 43 2.55 -5.68 1.31
C GLU A 43 3.04 -6.76 0.34
N GLU A 44 3.10 -8.02 0.77
CA GLU A 44 3.52 -9.14 -0.08
C GLU A 44 2.57 -9.34 -1.26
N ALA A 45 1.25 -9.33 -1.00
CA ALA A 45 0.24 -9.46 -2.06
C ALA A 45 0.24 -8.24 -2.98
N MET A 46 0.39 -7.05 -2.38
CA MET A 46 0.47 -5.79 -3.08
C MET A 46 1.70 -5.67 -3.97
N THR A 47 2.88 -6.11 -3.51
CA THR A 47 4.12 -6.13 -4.29
C THR A 47 4.01 -7.11 -5.45
N LYS A 48 3.34 -8.25 -5.24
CA LYS A 48 3.12 -9.27 -6.27
C LYS A 48 2.11 -8.83 -7.33
N GLN A 49 1.04 -8.15 -6.91
CA GLN A 49 -0.05 -7.71 -7.81
C GLN A 49 0.23 -6.34 -8.45
N TYR A 50 0.96 -5.48 -7.75
CA TYR A 50 1.33 -4.11 -8.12
C TYR A 50 2.80 -3.83 -7.75
N PRO A 51 3.77 -4.24 -8.58
CA PRO A 51 5.18 -4.04 -8.29
C PRO A 51 5.64 -2.56 -8.39
N ASN A 52 4.92 -1.72 -9.14
CA ASN A 52 5.29 -0.31 -9.37
C ASN A 52 5.03 0.67 -8.20
N PRO A 53 3.89 0.65 -7.47
CA PRO A 53 3.59 1.64 -6.43
C PRO A 53 4.53 1.63 -5.22
N PHE A 54 5.27 0.55 -4.97
CA PHE A 54 6.20 0.44 -3.84
C PHE A 54 7.62 0.94 -4.14
N SER A 55 7.91 1.29 -5.40
CA SER A 55 9.30 1.59 -5.84
C SER A 55 9.78 3.00 -5.50
N SER A 56 8.91 3.89 -5.02
CA SER A 56 9.23 5.32 -4.89
C SER A 56 8.99 5.84 -3.48
N LYS A 57 9.95 5.60 -2.58
CA LYS A 57 10.42 6.61 -1.60
C LYS A 57 9.33 7.41 -0.83
N ILE A 58 8.21 6.78 -0.45
CA ILE A 58 7.12 7.46 0.29
C ILE A 58 7.47 7.69 1.75
N PHE A 59 8.31 6.83 2.34
CA PHE A 59 8.83 7.01 3.69
C PHE A 59 10.28 7.49 3.61
N GLY A 60 10.46 8.70 3.08
CA GLY A 60 11.68 9.46 3.32
C GLY A 60 11.68 9.89 4.78
N ASP A 61 12.60 9.33 5.55
CA ASP A 61 12.92 9.69 6.93
C ASP A 61 13.10 11.22 7.03
N GLU A 62 12.11 11.94 7.54
CA GLU A 62 12.26 13.34 7.97
C GLU A 62 12.79 13.30 9.42
N ASN A 63 14.06 12.91 9.56
CA ASN A 63 14.86 13.14 10.76
C ASN A 63 16.27 13.61 10.37
N SER A 64 16.40 14.90 10.08
CA SER A 64 17.62 15.71 10.26
C SER A 64 17.26 17.19 10.30
#